data_AF-M0BV73-F1
#
_entry.id   AF-M0BV73-F1
#
_cell.length_a   1.000
_cell.length_b   1.000
_cell.length_c   1.000
_cell.angle_alpha   90.00
_cell.angle_beta   90.00
_cell.angle_gamma   90.00
#
_symmetry.space_group_name_H-M   'P 1'
#
loop_
_entity.id
_entity.type
_entity.pdbx_description
1 polymer ?
#
loop_
_entity_poly.entity_id
_entity_poly.type
_entity_poly.pdbx_seq_one_letter_code
_entity_poly.pdbx_strand_id
1 'polypeptide(L)'
;MTDRFALDIETVSPTLDAYEKPPDFRDSSYFELLAVCLAFDPADGDREETVLFRDGTDPASELALVERTCDWIEARADDATNSAPCLTYGGEGFDLPHLRGRVKAVNETIEDTTADHAATADRLDRLFDELLSHVDLQPDVWEAYGEYTTLEEACECVDIETEGTDWTAFEHGIDLDVARPTAIHGVEHLTNRDVPVLGERYLELAAVGATETLTCRALRAALDEYGREDITHLFDLADARPYDGDGETTGRERPSSQ
;
A
#
# COMPACT_ATOMS: atom_id res chain seq x y z
N MET A 1 -9.93 -1.30 23.63
CA MET A 1 -10.42 -1.76 22.32
C MET A 1 -9.79 -3.13 22.06
N THR A 2 -9.87 -3.72 20.87
CA THR A 2 -8.98 -4.85 20.52
C THR A 2 -7.84 -4.29 19.70
N ASP A 3 -6.66 -4.91 19.77
CA ASP A 3 -5.54 -4.55 18.90
C ASP A 3 -5.94 -4.69 17.43
N ARG A 4 -5.55 -3.72 16.59
CA ARG A 4 -5.85 -3.72 15.15
C ARG A 4 -4.59 -3.40 14.35
N PHE A 5 -4.50 -3.97 13.16
CA PHE A 5 -3.51 -3.65 12.16
C PHE A 5 -4.16 -2.95 10.97
N ALA A 6 -3.40 -2.15 10.25
CA ALA A 6 -3.73 -1.65 8.92
C ALA A 6 -2.55 -1.91 7.98
N LEU A 7 -2.85 -2.25 6.73
CA LEU A 7 -1.85 -2.61 5.73
C LEU A 7 -2.25 -2.07 4.36
N ASP A 8 -1.25 -1.56 3.65
CA ASP A 8 -1.29 -1.24 2.23
C ASP A 8 0.07 -1.58 1.59
N ILE A 9 0.10 -1.93 0.31
CA ILE A 9 1.33 -2.18 -0.46
C ILE A 9 1.50 -1.16 -1.58
N GLU A 10 2.76 -0.79 -1.78
CA GLU A 10 3.17 0.01 -2.93
C GLU A 10 3.94 -0.84 -3.92
N THR A 11 3.77 -0.60 -5.22
CA THR A 11 4.42 -1.39 -6.28
C THR A 11 5.10 -0.51 -7.33
N VAL A 12 6.22 -0.99 -7.87
CA VAL A 12 6.97 -0.26 -8.93
C VAL A 12 6.59 -0.68 -10.35
N SER A 13 5.62 -1.58 -10.50
CA SER A 13 5.27 -2.17 -11.79
C SER A 13 3.73 -2.23 -11.92
N PRO A 14 3.19 -2.21 -13.16
CA PRO A 14 3.93 -2.18 -14.42
C PRO A 14 4.51 -0.80 -14.74
N THR A 15 5.59 -0.80 -15.54
CA THR A 15 6.15 0.44 -16.12
C THR A 15 5.07 1.17 -16.92
N LEU A 16 5.15 2.52 -16.98
CA LEU A 16 4.17 3.37 -17.66
C LEU A 16 3.91 3.02 -19.15
N ASP A 17 4.78 2.25 -19.79
CA ASP A 17 4.52 1.74 -21.15
C ASP A 17 3.28 0.81 -21.22
N ALA A 18 2.80 0.32 -20.08
CA ALA A 18 1.59 -0.51 -19.95
C ALA A 18 0.27 0.28 -20.01
N TYR A 19 0.25 1.62 -20.07
CA TYR A 19 -1.02 2.34 -20.19
C TYR A 19 -1.72 2.14 -21.56
N GLU A 20 -1.04 1.60 -22.57
CA GLU A 20 -1.69 1.19 -23.83
C GLU A 20 -2.44 -0.15 -23.71
N LYS A 21 -2.07 -0.99 -22.73
CA LYS A 21 -2.73 -2.27 -22.41
C LYS A 21 -2.64 -2.52 -20.90
N PRO A 22 -3.75 -2.36 -20.15
CA PRO A 22 -3.71 -2.53 -18.71
C PRO A 22 -3.13 -3.92 -18.36
N PRO A 23 -2.27 -4.01 -17.34
CA PRO A 23 -1.76 -5.29 -16.87
C PRO A 23 -2.92 -6.20 -16.45
N ASP A 24 -2.67 -7.50 -16.42
CA ASP A 24 -3.57 -8.38 -15.67
C ASP A 24 -3.35 -8.10 -14.18
N PHE A 25 -4.26 -7.36 -13.55
CA PHE A 25 -4.23 -7.01 -12.12
C PHE A 25 -4.24 -8.23 -11.19
N ARG A 26 -4.42 -9.45 -11.70
CA ARG A 26 -4.28 -10.68 -10.90
C ARG A 26 -2.95 -11.38 -11.09
N ASP A 27 -2.14 -10.94 -12.06
CA ASP A 27 -0.83 -11.50 -12.34
C ASP A 27 0.24 -10.68 -11.60
N SER A 28 0.71 -11.26 -10.49
CA SER A 28 1.72 -10.64 -9.62
C SER A 28 3.07 -10.45 -10.31
N SER A 29 3.33 -11.05 -11.47
CA SER A 29 4.57 -10.77 -12.21
C SER A 29 4.66 -9.31 -12.68
N TYR A 30 3.51 -8.62 -12.78
CA TYR A 30 3.45 -7.20 -13.15
C TYR A 30 3.57 -6.23 -11.97
N PHE A 31 3.64 -6.67 -10.71
CA PHE A 31 3.51 -5.78 -9.54
C PHE A 31 4.59 -6.06 -8.51
N GLU A 32 5.84 -5.68 -8.81
CA GLU A 32 6.94 -5.85 -7.85
C GLU A 32 6.79 -4.92 -6.65
N LEU A 33 7.03 -5.44 -5.44
CA LEU A 33 6.86 -4.66 -4.22
C LEU A 33 7.89 -3.53 -4.13
N LEU A 34 7.41 -2.31 -3.87
CA LEU A 34 8.20 -1.15 -3.50
C LEU A 34 8.29 -1.02 -1.98
N ALA A 35 7.14 -1.03 -1.33
CA ALA A 35 7.01 -0.81 0.09
C ALA A 35 5.80 -1.54 0.66
N VAL A 36 5.79 -1.71 1.98
CA VAL A 36 4.62 -2.13 2.75
C VAL A 36 4.37 -1.08 3.82
N CYS A 37 3.20 -0.48 3.77
CA CYS A 37 2.69 0.50 4.71
C CYS A 37 1.96 -0.27 5.82
N LEU A 38 2.34 -0.01 7.08
CA LEU A 38 1.86 -0.75 8.23
C LEU A 38 1.49 0.19 9.37
N ALA A 39 0.32 -0.02 9.94
CA ALA A 39 -0.04 0.61 11.20
C ALA A 39 -0.58 -0.39 12.22
N PHE A 40 -0.38 -0.07 13.49
CA PHE A 40 -0.84 -0.85 14.63
C PHE A 40 -1.52 0.08 15.61
N ASP A 41 -2.77 -0.22 15.90
CA ASP A 41 -3.60 0.49 16.87
C ASP A 41 -3.82 -0.42 18.08
N PRO A 42 -2.94 -0.34 19.10
CA PRO A 42 -3.07 -1.17 20.29
C PRO A 42 -4.33 -0.80 21.08
N ALA A 43 -4.93 -1.80 21.72
CA ALA A 43 -6.09 -1.63 22.59
C ALA A 43 -5.86 -0.59 23.72
N ASP A 44 -4.61 -0.54 24.20
CA ASP A 44 -4.12 0.29 25.29
C ASP A 44 -2.78 0.94 24.88
N GLY A 45 -2.82 1.96 24.02
CA GLY A 45 -1.62 2.71 23.63
C GLY A 45 -1.89 3.75 22.55
N ASP A 46 -0.81 4.30 22.01
CA ASP A 46 -0.85 5.20 20.86
C ASP A 46 -0.65 4.39 19.57
N ARG A 47 -1.31 4.82 18.49
CA ARG A 47 -1.15 4.25 17.15
C ARG A 47 0.31 4.36 16.69
N GLU A 48 0.83 3.28 16.16
CA GLU A 48 2.15 3.21 15.53
C GLU A 48 2.00 3.07 14.02
N GLU A 49 2.79 3.81 13.24
CA GLU A 49 2.75 3.75 11.77
C GLU A 49 4.17 3.68 11.20
N THR A 50 4.38 2.85 10.18
CA THR A 50 5.65 2.74 9.48
C THR A 50 5.46 2.40 8.01
N VAL A 51 6.39 2.87 7.17
CA VAL A 51 6.52 2.40 5.78
C VAL A 51 7.84 1.65 5.65
N LEU A 52 7.77 0.37 5.34
CA LEU A 52 8.93 -0.48 5.11
C LEU A 52 9.25 -0.46 3.61
N PHE A 53 10.42 0.03 3.24
CA PHE A 53 10.84 0.10 1.84
C PHE A 53 11.76 -1.05 1.45
N ARG A 54 11.56 -1.61 0.26
CA ARG A 54 12.56 -2.41 -0.47
C ARG A 54 13.81 -1.54 -0.71
N ASP A 55 15.00 -2.13 -0.59
CA ASP A 55 16.29 -1.42 -0.64
C ASP A 55 17.20 -1.86 -1.81
N GLY A 56 16.68 -2.68 -2.72
CA GLY A 56 17.36 -3.11 -3.94
C GLY A 56 16.37 -3.53 -5.03
N THR A 57 16.88 -3.79 -6.23
CA THR A 57 16.06 -4.17 -7.39
C THR A 57 16.02 -5.68 -7.61
N ASP A 58 16.69 -6.46 -6.78
CA ASP A 58 16.81 -7.90 -6.94
C ASP A 58 15.73 -8.66 -6.13
N PRO A 59 15.43 -9.93 -6.49
CA PRO A 59 14.44 -10.73 -5.79
C PRO A 59 14.73 -10.91 -4.28
N ALA A 60 15.99 -10.97 -3.86
CA ALA A 60 16.31 -11.15 -2.44
C ALA A 60 15.97 -9.90 -1.62
N SER A 61 16.16 -8.70 -2.19
CA SER A 61 15.73 -7.45 -1.57
C SER A 61 14.20 -7.36 -1.41
N GLU A 62 13.44 -7.91 -2.37
CA GLU A 62 11.97 -8.01 -2.27
C GLU A 62 11.54 -8.99 -1.15
N LEU A 63 12.21 -10.13 -1.04
CA LEU A 63 11.95 -11.08 0.04
C LEU A 63 12.30 -10.52 1.42
N ALA A 64 13.42 -9.80 1.54
CA ALA A 64 13.85 -9.13 2.77
C ALA A 64 12.88 -8.03 3.22
N LEU A 65 12.14 -7.40 2.30
CA LEU A 65 11.01 -6.53 2.65
C LEU A 65 9.91 -7.33 3.33
N VAL A 66 9.48 -8.44 2.74
CA VAL A 66 8.42 -9.29 3.31
C VAL A 66 8.82 -9.87 4.66
N GLU A 67 10.07 -10.29 4.83
CA GLU A 67 10.58 -10.77 6.12
C GLU A 67 10.46 -9.71 7.22
N ARG A 68 10.83 -8.46 6.91
CA ARG A 68 10.69 -7.34 7.86
C ARG A 68 9.22 -7.01 8.14
N THR A 69 8.34 -7.14 7.15
CA THR A 69 6.88 -7.03 7.37
C THR A 69 6.40 -8.10 8.34
N CYS A 70 6.80 -9.36 8.13
CA CYS A 70 6.45 -10.45 9.04
C CYS A 70 6.98 -10.20 10.46
N ASP A 71 8.26 -9.85 10.60
CA ASP A 71 8.88 -9.53 11.89
C ASP A 71 8.12 -8.40 12.61
N TRP A 72 7.72 -7.36 11.87
CA TRP A 72 7.03 -6.20 12.44
C TRP A 72 5.63 -6.56 12.97
N ILE A 73 4.88 -7.39 12.24
CA ILE A 73 3.54 -7.85 12.63
C ILE A 73 3.64 -8.83 13.80
N GLU A 74 4.49 -9.86 13.69
CA GLU A 74 4.65 -10.90 14.72
C GLU A 74 5.04 -10.27 16.08
N ALA A 75 5.98 -9.32 16.09
CA ALA A 75 6.42 -8.62 17.30
C ALA A 75 5.30 -7.86 18.04
N ARG A 76 4.18 -7.56 17.36
CA ARG A 76 3.02 -6.85 17.92
C ARG A 76 1.85 -7.78 18.22
N ALA A 77 1.76 -8.90 17.50
CA ALA A 77 0.68 -9.87 17.63
C ALA A 77 0.95 -10.96 18.69
N ASP A 78 2.17 -11.04 19.23
CA ASP A 78 2.69 -12.13 20.07
C ASP A 78 1.93 -12.44 21.39
N ASP A 79 0.96 -11.60 21.81
CA ASP A 79 0.16 -11.82 23.03
C ASP A 79 -1.33 -12.12 22.76
N ALA A 80 -1.74 -12.21 21.50
CA ALA A 80 -3.15 -12.27 21.14
C ALA A 80 -3.75 -13.68 21.34
N THR A 81 -4.74 -13.80 22.24
CA THR A 81 -5.55 -15.04 22.40
C THR A 81 -6.59 -15.21 21.29
N ASN A 82 -6.82 -14.15 20.50
CA ASN A 82 -7.68 -14.12 19.32
C ASN A 82 -6.93 -13.41 18.20
N SER A 83 -7.27 -13.76 16.96
CA SER A 83 -6.72 -13.13 15.76
C SER A 83 -7.04 -11.63 15.71
N ALA A 84 -6.02 -10.78 15.57
CA ALA A 84 -6.20 -9.32 15.51
C ALA A 84 -6.71 -8.90 14.12
N PRO A 85 -7.70 -7.99 14.00
CA PRO A 85 -8.14 -7.50 12.70
C PRO A 85 -7.00 -6.81 11.94
N CYS A 86 -6.86 -7.11 10.66
CA CYS A 86 -5.98 -6.39 9.73
C CYS A 86 -6.84 -5.70 8.67
N LEU A 87 -6.89 -4.38 8.75
CA LEU A 87 -7.68 -3.51 7.90
C LEU A 87 -6.93 -3.22 6.59
N THR A 88 -7.66 -3.26 5.48
CA THR A 88 -7.18 -2.82 4.16
C THR A 88 -8.30 -2.09 3.43
N TYR A 89 -7.98 -1.34 2.38
CA TYR A 89 -8.99 -0.81 1.45
C TYR A 89 -8.76 -1.37 0.04
N GLY A 90 -9.51 -2.41 -0.34
CA GLY A 90 -9.32 -3.13 -1.60
C GLY A 90 -8.25 -4.23 -1.56
N GLY A 91 -7.73 -4.53 -0.36
CA GLY A 91 -6.64 -5.47 -0.18
C GLY A 91 -6.97 -6.93 -0.43
N GLU A 92 -8.25 -7.33 -0.41
CA GLU A 92 -8.64 -8.67 -0.90
C GLU A 92 -8.39 -8.78 -2.42
N GLY A 93 -8.55 -7.68 -3.14
CA GLY A 93 -8.42 -7.60 -4.59
C GLY A 93 -6.99 -7.38 -5.09
N PHE A 94 -6.12 -6.79 -4.28
CA PHE A 94 -4.79 -6.34 -4.71
C PHE A 94 -3.67 -6.73 -3.73
N ASP A 95 -3.66 -6.15 -2.54
CA ASP A 95 -2.55 -6.25 -1.57
C ASP A 95 -2.18 -7.68 -1.20
N LEU A 96 -3.13 -8.45 -0.65
CA LEU A 96 -2.88 -9.79 -0.15
C LEU A 96 -2.51 -10.76 -1.29
N PRO A 97 -3.23 -10.78 -2.43
CA PRO A 97 -2.84 -11.58 -3.59
C PRO A 97 -1.42 -11.27 -4.09
N HIS A 98 -1.04 -9.99 -4.17
CA HIS A 98 0.27 -9.61 -4.66
C HIS A 98 1.38 -9.88 -3.66
N LEU A 99 1.18 -9.59 -2.37
CA LEU A 99 2.17 -9.91 -1.34
C LEU A 99 2.52 -11.41 -1.34
N ARG A 100 1.50 -12.30 -1.39
CA ARG A 100 1.70 -13.75 -1.50
C ARG A 100 2.27 -14.16 -2.85
N GLY A 101 1.73 -13.63 -3.94
CA GLY A 101 2.11 -13.97 -5.30
C GLY A 101 3.57 -13.61 -5.60
N ARG A 102 4.03 -12.47 -5.10
CA ARG A 102 5.42 -12.00 -5.22
C ARG A 102 6.40 -12.87 -4.45
N VAL A 103 6.11 -13.23 -3.20
CA VAL A 103 6.95 -14.16 -2.44
C VAL A 103 7.11 -15.49 -3.17
N LYS A 104 6.01 -16.03 -3.70
CA LYS A 104 6.06 -17.26 -4.49
C LYS A 104 6.92 -17.11 -5.75
N ALA A 105 6.72 -16.03 -6.51
CA ALA A 105 7.47 -15.76 -7.73
C ALA A 105 8.97 -15.60 -7.44
N VAL A 106 9.34 -14.86 -6.39
CA VAL A 106 10.71 -14.69 -5.93
C VAL A 106 11.34 -16.04 -5.57
N ASN A 107 10.64 -16.88 -4.80
CA ASN A 107 11.11 -18.21 -4.41
C ASN A 107 11.36 -19.15 -5.61
N GLU A 108 10.64 -18.98 -6.72
CA GLU A 108 10.87 -19.74 -7.96
C GLU A 108 12.12 -19.26 -8.73
N THR A 109 12.58 -18.03 -8.50
CA THR A 109 13.72 -17.41 -9.23
C THR A 109 15.07 -17.55 -8.54
N ILE A 110 15.11 -17.66 -7.21
CA ILE A 110 16.37 -17.75 -6.46
C ILE A 110 16.93 -19.19 -6.58
N GLU A 111 18.05 -19.35 -7.28
CA GLU A 111 18.69 -20.66 -7.49
C GLU A 111 19.21 -21.30 -6.18
N ASP A 112 19.57 -20.48 -5.19
CA ASP A 112 19.97 -20.89 -3.84
C ASP A 112 18.77 -20.72 -2.90
N THR A 113 17.78 -21.60 -3.02
CA THR A 113 16.68 -21.70 -2.06
C THR A 113 17.22 -22.20 -0.73
N THR A 114 17.78 -21.29 0.05
CA THR A 114 18.04 -21.53 1.47
C THR A 114 16.72 -21.89 2.15
N ALA A 115 16.77 -22.70 3.21
CA ALA A 115 15.56 -23.06 3.97
C ALA A 115 14.80 -21.84 4.50
N ASP A 116 15.50 -20.71 4.64
CA ASP A 116 14.97 -19.45 5.17
C ASP A 116 13.95 -18.82 4.19
N HIS A 117 14.17 -18.91 2.87
CA HIS A 117 13.26 -18.31 1.88
C HIS A 117 11.91 -19.03 1.76
N ALA A 118 11.93 -20.37 1.82
CA ALA A 118 10.70 -21.16 1.87
C ALA A 118 9.92 -20.88 3.17
N ALA A 119 10.63 -20.63 4.28
CA ALA A 119 10.01 -20.26 5.54
C ALA A 119 9.29 -18.91 5.47
N THR A 120 9.74 -17.95 4.65
CA THR A 120 9.07 -16.65 4.51
C THR A 120 7.67 -16.75 3.89
N ALA A 121 7.47 -17.64 2.90
CA ALA A 121 6.13 -17.91 2.35
C ALA A 121 5.20 -18.50 3.43
N ASP A 122 5.67 -19.53 4.13
CA ASP A 122 4.92 -20.17 5.20
C ASP A 122 4.62 -19.20 6.36
N ARG A 123 5.54 -18.27 6.67
CA ARG A 123 5.34 -17.20 7.65
C ARG A 123 4.24 -16.25 7.22
N LEU A 124 4.28 -15.78 5.97
CA LEU A 124 3.28 -14.87 5.44
C LEU A 124 1.88 -15.50 5.45
N ASP A 125 1.77 -16.76 5.01
CA ASP A 125 0.49 -17.47 5.02
C ASP A 125 -0.03 -17.63 6.45
N ARG A 126 0.80 -18.04 7.40
CA ARG A 126 0.42 -18.14 8.81
C ARG A 126 -0.05 -16.81 9.40
N LEU A 127 0.59 -15.69 9.02
CA LEU A 127 0.19 -14.37 9.47
C LEU A 127 -1.25 -14.06 9.08
N PHE A 128 -1.61 -14.22 7.81
CA PHE A 128 -2.93 -13.85 7.32
C PHE A 128 -4.00 -14.93 7.50
N ASP A 129 -3.62 -16.19 7.70
CA ASP A 129 -4.56 -17.30 7.87
C ASP A 129 -4.82 -17.66 9.34
N GLU A 130 -3.86 -17.38 10.24
CA GLU A 130 -3.95 -17.77 11.65
C GLU A 130 -3.84 -16.57 12.60
N LEU A 131 -2.87 -15.68 12.40
CA LEU A 131 -2.54 -14.63 13.37
C LEU A 131 -3.43 -13.38 13.22
N LEU A 132 -3.80 -13.06 11.99
CA LEU A 132 -4.62 -11.91 11.63
C LEU A 132 -5.96 -12.33 11.03
N SER A 133 -7.00 -11.52 11.31
CA SER A 133 -8.29 -11.61 10.65
C SER A 133 -8.38 -10.49 9.64
N HIS A 134 -8.29 -10.80 8.35
CA HIS A 134 -8.41 -9.79 7.31
C HIS A 134 -9.81 -9.16 7.28
N VAL A 135 -9.86 -7.84 7.20
CA VAL A 135 -11.08 -7.03 7.09
C VAL A 135 -10.88 -6.01 5.99
N ASP A 136 -11.37 -6.31 4.80
CA ASP A 136 -11.41 -5.35 3.70
C ASP A 136 -12.59 -4.38 3.89
N LEU A 137 -12.30 -3.08 3.94
CA LEU A 137 -13.31 -2.04 4.11
C LEU A 137 -14.03 -1.68 2.80
N GLN A 138 -13.40 -1.94 1.65
CA GLN A 138 -13.88 -1.50 0.34
C GLN A 138 -15.28 -2.06 0.00
N PRO A 139 -15.62 -3.34 0.22
CA PRO A 139 -16.94 -3.86 -0.13
C PRO A 139 -18.10 -3.14 0.59
N ASP A 140 -17.95 -2.90 1.90
CA ASP A 140 -18.95 -2.20 2.71
C ASP A 140 -19.10 -0.73 2.23
N VAL A 141 -17.98 -0.08 1.89
CA VAL A 141 -17.97 1.28 1.35
C VAL A 141 -18.65 1.33 -0.02
N TRP A 142 -18.35 0.39 -0.91
CA TRP A 142 -18.96 0.34 -2.24
C TRP A 142 -20.46 0.06 -2.19
N GLU A 143 -20.92 -0.74 -1.22
CA GLU A 143 -22.35 -0.94 -0.96
C GLU A 143 -23.05 0.37 -0.53
N ALA A 144 -22.37 1.19 0.29
CA ALA A 144 -22.95 2.42 0.83
C ALA A 144 -22.88 3.61 -0.14
N TYR A 145 -21.74 3.83 -0.80
CA TYR A 145 -21.43 5.05 -1.56
C TYR A 145 -21.24 4.83 -3.06
N GLY A 146 -21.14 3.57 -3.49
CA GLY A 146 -21.09 3.17 -4.91
C GLY A 146 -19.79 2.47 -5.31
N GLU A 147 -19.85 1.68 -6.39
CA GLU A 147 -18.66 1.03 -6.94
C GLU A 147 -17.60 2.05 -7.38
N TYR A 148 -16.34 1.68 -7.22
CA TYR A 148 -15.15 2.50 -7.53
C TYR A 148 -14.96 3.74 -6.65
N THR A 149 -15.66 3.87 -5.52
CA THR A 149 -15.30 4.85 -4.49
C THR A 149 -13.87 4.60 -4.02
N THR A 150 -13.04 5.64 -4.06
CA THR A 150 -11.65 5.66 -3.56
C THR A 150 -11.61 5.75 -2.03
N LEU A 151 -10.45 5.52 -1.42
CA LEU A 151 -10.30 5.64 0.03
C LEU A 151 -10.60 7.08 0.49
N GLU A 152 -10.12 8.07 -0.25
CA GLU A 152 -10.29 9.48 0.04
C GLU A 152 -11.76 9.89 -0.08
N GLU A 153 -12.45 9.49 -1.15
CA GLU A 153 -13.89 9.71 -1.29
C GLU A 153 -14.68 9.01 -0.16
N ALA A 154 -14.24 7.82 0.28
CA ALA A 154 -14.87 7.12 1.39
C ALA A 154 -14.72 7.88 2.70
N CYS A 155 -13.52 8.42 2.97
CA CYS A 155 -13.22 9.25 4.14
C CYS A 155 -14.05 10.54 4.13
N GLU A 156 -14.13 11.23 2.97
CA GLU A 156 -14.97 12.42 2.80
C GLU A 156 -16.45 12.13 3.10
N CYS A 157 -16.95 10.95 2.72
CA CYS A 157 -18.36 10.56 2.96
C CYS A 157 -18.70 10.38 4.45
N VAL A 158 -17.69 10.25 5.33
CA VAL A 158 -17.85 10.12 6.79
C VAL A 158 -17.17 11.25 7.56
N ASP A 159 -16.94 12.39 6.91
CA ASP A 159 -16.32 13.60 7.48
C ASP A 159 -14.90 13.36 8.07
N ILE A 160 -14.13 12.42 7.49
CA ILE A 160 -12.70 12.24 7.78
C ILE A 160 -11.89 13.08 6.78
N GLU A 161 -11.10 14.02 7.28
CA GLU A 161 -10.21 14.85 6.45
C GLU A 161 -8.98 14.04 6.05
N THR A 162 -8.74 13.91 4.75
CA THR A 162 -7.51 13.33 4.19
C THR A 162 -6.58 14.44 3.70
N GLU A 163 -5.27 14.20 3.74
CA GLU A 163 -4.27 15.10 3.17
C GLU A 163 -3.63 14.45 1.95
N GLY A 164 -3.67 15.14 0.81
CA GLY A 164 -2.98 14.66 -0.39
C GLY A 164 -1.49 15.01 -0.35
N THR A 165 -0.63 14.07 -0.75
CA THR A 165 0.82 14.31 -0.85
C THR A 165 1.16 15.19 -2.06
N ASP A 166 1.52 16.46 -1.84
CA ASP A 166 1.98 17.36 -2.91
C ASP A 166 3.37 16.95 -3.40
N TRP A 167 3.45 16.45 -4.63
CA TRP A 167 4.72 15.96 -5.19
C TRP A 167 5.75 17.07 -5.37
N THR A 168 5.33 18.31 -5.55
CA THR A 168 6.22 19.46 -5.73
C THR A 168 6.84 19.94 -4.42
N ALA A 169 6.32 19.48 -3.27
CA ALA A 169 6.90 19.77 -1.95
C ALA A 169 8.25 19.07 -1.73
N PHE A 170 8.60 18.08 -2.56
CA PHE A 170 9.79 17.25 -2.41
C PHE A 170 10.82 17.52 -3.53
N GLU A 171 12.07 17.78 -3.15
CA GLU A 171 13.18 18.05 -4.09
C GLU A 171 13.73 16.77 -4.78
N HIS A 172 12.86 15.93 -5.34
CA HIS A 172 13.24 14.67 -5.99
C HIS A 172 13.71 14.85 -7.45
N GLY A 173 13.38 15.97 -8.09
CA GLY A 173 13.87 16.31 -9.44
C GLY A 173 13.22 15.51 -10.58
N ILE A 174 12.03 14.94 -10.35
CA ILE A 174 11.19 14.34 -11.37
C ILE A 174 10.05 15.31 -11.65
N ASP A 175 9.76 15.56 -12.92
CA ASP A 175 8.60 16.33 -13.34
C ASP A 175 7.48 15.34 -13.66
N LEU A 176 6.52 15.19 -12.74
CA LEU A 176 5.44 14.23 -12.91
C LEU A 176 4.49 14.64 -14.02
N ASP A 177 4.32 15.92 -14.32
CA ASP A 177 3.54 16.34 -15.48
C ASP A 177 4.20 15.89 -16.79
N VAL A 178 5.53 15.77 -16.85
CA VAL A 178 6.19 15.17 -18.02
C VAL A 178 6.01 13.65 -18.08
N ALA A 179 5.98 12.98 -16.92
CA ALA A 179 5.86 11.52 -16.85
C ALA A 179 4.42 11.00 -17.02
N ARG A 180 3.43 11.78 -16.59
CA ARG A 180 2.00 11.41 -16.59
C ARG A 180 1.39 11.42 -17.99
N PRO A 181 0.32 10.61 -18.21
CA PRO A 181 -0.59 10.82 -19.33
C PRO A 181 -1.13 12.25 -19.33
N THR A 182 -1.25 12.85 -20.52
CA THR A 182 -1.74 14.23 -20.69
C THR A 182 -3.13 14.48 -20.06
N ALA A 183 -3.93 13.43 -19.92
CA ALA A 183 -5.26 13.51 -19.31
C ALA A 183 -5.23 13.94 -17.83
N ILE A 184 -4.12 13.72 -17.12
CA ILE A 184 -3.98 14.00 -15.68
C ILE A 184 -2.84 14.98 -15.38
N HIS A 185 -2.47 15.81 -16.35
CA HIS A 185 -1.51 16.91 -16.13
C HIS A 185 -2.10 17.98 -15.22
N GLY A 186 -1.28 18.56 -14.36
CA GLY A 186 -1.66 19.59 -13.40
C GLY A 186 -2.34 19.07 -12.14
N VAL A 187 -2.39 17.75 -11.94
CA VAL A 187 -2.81 17.16 -10.66
C VAL A 187 -1.72 17.46 -9.61
N GLU A 188 -2.10 18.17 -8.56
CA GLU A 188 -1.16 18.65 -7.53
C GLU A 188 -0.65 17.53 -6.63
N HIS A 189 -1.50 16.54 -6.34
CA HIS A 189 -1.15 15.44 -5.44
C HIS A 189 -0.61 14.23 -6.19
N LEU A 190 0.15 13.39 -5.48
CA LEU A 190 0.51 12.06 -5.94
C LEU A 190 -0.74 11.20 -6.11
N THR A 191 -0.66 10.29 -7.06
CA THR A 191 -1.64 9.25 -7.31
C THR A 191 -0.93 7.91 -7.37
N ASN A 192 -1.66 6.80 -7.25
CA ASN A 192 -1.11 5.45 -7.43
C ASN A 192 -0.38 5.26 -8.79
N ARG A 193 -0.67 6.09 -9.80
CA ARG A 193 0.00 6.06 -11.11
C ARG A 193 1.42 6.63 -11.08
N ASP A 194 1.73 7.46 -10.09
CA ASP A 194 3.03 8.10 -9.92
C ASP A 194 4.01 7.22 -9.15
N VAL A 195 3.48 6.34 -8.29
CA VAL A 195 4.26 5.45 -7.43
C VAL A 195 5.27 4.62 -8.25
N PRO A 196 4.92 3.98 -9.39
CA PRO A 196 5.91 3.30 -10.22
C PRO A 196 7.07 4.20 -10.66
N VAL A 197 6.78 5.43 -11.08
CA VAL A 197 7.81 6.38 -11.57
C VAL A 197 8.79 6.77 -10.48
N LEU A 198 8.26 7.14 -9.32
CA LEU A 198 9.07 7.58 -8.18
C LEU A 198 9.80 6.39 -7.55
N GLY A 199 9.10 5.26 -7.41
CA GLY A 199 9.57 4.03 -6.81
C GLY A 199 10.70 3.38 -7.59
N GLU A 200 10.59 3.25 -8.91
CA GLU A 200 11.68 2.74 -9.76
C GLU A 200 12.95 3.56 -9.54
N ARG A 201 12.84 4.89 -9.59
CA ARG A 201 13.99 5.77 -9.40
C ARG A 201 14.57 5.67 -8.00
N TYR A 202 13.72 5.52 -6.98
CA TYR A 202 14.15 5.31 -5.61
C TYR A 202 14.97 4.01 -5.48
N LEU A 203 14.49 2.91 -6.05
CA LEU A 203 15.15 1.61 -5.99
C LEU A 203 16.47 1.58 -6.75
N GLU A 204 16.56 2.23 -7.92
CA GLU A 204 17.82 2.37 -8.64
C GLU A 204 18.91 3.05 -7.78
N LEU A 205 18.53 4.07 -7.01
CA LEU A 205 19.44 4.78 -6.12
C LEU A 205 19.77 3.95 -4.88
N ALA A 206 18.79 3.27 -4.30
CA ALA A 206 18.99 2.39 -3.15
C ALA A 206 19.95 1.24 -3.48
N ALA A 207 19.77 0.59 -4.64
CA ALA A 207 20.57 -0.54 -5.11
C ALA A 207 22.07 -0.21 -5.27
N VAL A 208 22.41 1.04 -5.55
CA VAL A 208 23.82 1.50 -5.67
C VAL A 208 24.34 2.18 -4.39
N GLY A 209 23.57 2.12 -3.29
CA GLY A 209 23.93 2.73 -2.01
C GLY A 209 23.89 4.26 -1.99
N ALA A 210 23.14 4.88 -2.91
CA ALA A 210 23.00 6.34 -3.00
C ALA A 210 21.88 6.91 -2.09
N THR A 211 21.60 6.23 -0.97
CA THR A 211 20.50 6.54 -0.04
C THR A 211 20.64 7.91 0.63
N GLU A 212 21.87 8.40 0.80
CA GLU A 212 22.14 9.71 1.42
C GLU A 212 22.03 10.91 0.45
N THR A 213 21.77 10.65 -0.83
CA THR A 213 21.58 11.73 -1.81
C THR A 213 20.29 12.49 -1.54
N LEU A 214 20.27 13.79 -1.87
CA LEU A 214 19.06 14.62 -1.78
C LEU A 214 17.89 13.95 -2.52
N THR A 215 18.12 13.53 -3.75
CA THR A 215 17.12 12.86 -4.58
C THR A 215 16.55 11.61 -3.93
N CYS A 216 17.39 10.69 -3.43
CA CYS A 216 16.89 9.45 -2.83
C CYS A 216 16.07 9.72 -1.56
N ARG A 217 16.54 10.65 -0.71
CA ARG A 217 15.79 11.04 0.50
C ARG A 217 14.48 11.75 0.19
N ALA A 218 14.45 12.61 -0.82
CA ALA A 218 13.24 13.30 -1.25
C ALA A 218 12.21 12.32 -1.86
N LEU A 219 12.65 11.37 -2.69
CA LEU A 219 11.79 10.31 -3.21
C LEU A 219 11.21 9.46 -2.08
N ARG A 220 12.05 9.03 -1.15
CA ARG A 220 11.62 8.25 0.01
C ARG A 220 10.61 9.03 0.86
N ALA A 221 10.85 10.31 1.10
CA ALA A 221 9.95 11.15 1.89
C ALA A 221 8.58 11.31 1.21
N ALA A 222 8.55 11.54 -0.10
CA ALA A 222 7.31 11.63 -0.86
C ALA A 222 6.51 10.31 -0.82
N LEU A 223 7.18 9.18 -1.03
CA LEU A 223 6.55 7.85 -0.97
C LEU A 223 6.13 7.46 0.45
N ASP A 224 6.88 7.90 1.48
CA ASP A 224 6.53 7.64 2.89
C ASP A 224 5.31 8.44 3.32
N GLU A 225 5.20 9.71 2.88
CA GLU A 225 4.00 10.52 3.13
C GLU A 225 2.77 9.94 2.42
N TYR A 226 2.90 9.60 1.13
CA TYR A 226 1.82 8.99 0.35
C TYR A 226 1.33 7.68 0.98
N GLY A 227 2.23 6.73 1.23
CA GLY A 227 1.83 5.43 1.78
C GLY A 227 1.36 5.49 3.24
N ARG A 228 1.68 6.54 4.00
CA ARG A 228 1.11 6.74 5.35
C ARG A 228 -0.34 7.16 5.28
N GLU A 229 -0.68 8.10 4.40
CA GLU A 229 -2.05 8.55 4.25
C GLU A 229 -2.99 7.38 3.91
N ASP A 230 -2.54 6.40 3.12
CA ASP A 230 -3.31 5.20 2.76
C ASP A 230 -3.59 4.24 3.93
N ILE A 231 -2.85 4.32 5.04
CA ILE A 231 -3.07 3.48 6.24
C ILE A 231 -3.62 4.26 7.43
N THR A 232 -3.35 5.57 7.54
CA THR A 232 -3.72 6.39 8.70
C THR A 232 -5.24 6.40 8.89
N HIS A 233 -6.00 6.53 7.80
CA HIS A 233 -7.45 6.71 7.89
C HIS A 233 -8.24 5.40 8.01
N LEU A 234 -7.61 4.23 7.82
CA LEU A 234 -8.32 2.94 7.79
C LEU A 234 -9.00 2.60 9.12
N PHE A 235 -8.39 2.95 10.26
CA PHE A 235 -9.00 2.71 11.56
C PHE A 235 -10.21 3.59 11.79
N ASP A 236 -10.12 4.87 11.42
CA ASP A 236 -11.17 5.86 11.65
C ASP A 236 -12.36 5.57 10.72
N LEU A 237 -12.08 5.19 9.47
CA LEU A 237 -13.08 4.70 8.52
C LEU A 237 -13.73 3.40 9.03
N ALA A 238 -12.95 2.47 9.57
CA ALA A 238 -13.50 1.24 10.15
C ALA A 238 -14.41 1.49 11.36
N ASP A 239 -14.11 2.52 12.17
CA ASP A 239 -14.89 2.95 13.34
C ASP A 239 -16.17 3.71 12.96
N ALA A 240 -16.22 4.28 11.74
CA ALA A 240 -17.42 4.90 11.19
C ALA A 240 -18.49 3.89 10.73
N ARG A 241 -18.21 2.57 10.79
CA ARG A 241 -19.17 1.53 10.41
C ARG A 241 -20.32 1.35 11.43
N PRO A 242 -21.53 0.93 10.99
CA PRO A 242 -21.91 0.76 9.59
C PRO A 242 -22.06 2.12 8.90
N TYR A 243 -21.73 2.16 7.62
CA TYR A 243 -21.89 3.38 6.83
C TYR A 243 -23.39 3.64 6.62
N ASP A 244 -23.89 4.74 7.19
CA ASP A 244 -25.26 5.17 6.97
C ASP A 244 -25.36 5.65 5.51
N GLY A 245 -25.87 4.78 4.64
CA GLY A 245 -26.27 5.15 3.30
C GLY A 245 -27.48 6.08 3.39
N ASP A 246 -27.25 7.36 3.68
CA ASP A 246 -28.30 8.36 3.61
C ASP A 246 -28.85 8.32 2.18
N GLY A 247 -30.04 7.75 2.03
CA GLY A 247 -30.77 7.57 0.78
C GLY A 247 -31.17 8.88 0.08
N GLU A 248 -30.49 9.98 0.38
CA GLU A 248 -30.47 11.21 -0.39
C GLU A 248 -29.19 11.25 -1.22
N THR A 249 -29.22 10.53 -2.35
CA THR A 249 -28.48 10.93 -3.56
C THR A 249 -29.02 12.31 -4.00
N THR A 250 -28.70 13.35 -3.26
CA THR A 250 -28.73 14.70 -3.80
C THR A 250 -27.67 14.71 -4.89
N GLY A 251 -28.11 14.89 -6.13
CA GLY A 251 -27.26 14.90 -7.31
C GLY A 251 -26.17 15.95 -7.21
N ARG A 252 -25.05 15.61 -6.57
CA ARG A 252 -23.74 16.14 -6.89
C ARG A 252 -23.27 15.34 -8.08
N GLU A 253 -23.28 16.01 -9.23
CA GLU A 253 -22.62 15.49 -10.43
C GLU A 253 -21.22 15.02 -10.04
N ARG A 254 -20.91 13.78 -10.44
CA ARG A 254 -19.57 13.21 -10.33
C ARG A 254 -18.53 14.28 -10.70
N PRO A 255 -17.51 14.55 -9.87
CA PRO A 255 -16.25 15.02 -10.42
C PRO A 255 -15.87 13.97 -11.46
N SER A 256 -15.53 14.43 -12.65
CA SER A 256 -15.16 13.53 -13.73
C SER A 256 -13.95 12.73 -13.25
N SER A 257 -14.10 11.42 -13.06
CA SER A 257 -12.99 10.50 -12.83
C SER A 257 -11.98 10.72 -13.96
N GLN A 258 -10.81 11.28 -13.64
CA GLN A 258 -9.66 11.44 -14.54
C GLN A 258 -8.44 10.80 -13.87
#